data_AF-A0A6P0GB88-F1
#
_entry.id   AF-A0A6P0GB88-F1
#
_cell.length_a   1.000
_cell.length_b   1.000
_cell.length_c   1.000
_cell.angle_alpha   90.00
_cell.angle_beta   90.00
_cell.angle_gamma   90.00
#
_symmetry.space_group_name_H-M   'P 1'
#
loop_
_entity.id
_entity.type
_entity.pdbx_description
1 polymer ?
#
loop_
_entity_poly.entity_id
_entity_poly.type
_entity_poly.pdbx_seq_one_letter_code
_entity_poly.pdbx_strand_id
1 'polypeptide(L)'
;MRQIASEPWLGVLLALVLVHAGIRRIPGLVHGRRHRDPQRCFMRADKRVILERAGHRCEHHSVLGGRCRATEDLQADHVHPHSRGGVTRVENGQALCPRHNGRKAARVPWTWELRRLERRREAYFPSGIPAAVVRHGFPGVSPGAVP
;
A
#
# COMPACT_ATOMS: atom_id res chain seq x y z
N MET A 1 -44.40 -13.43 -14.85
CA MET A 1 -42.97 -13.56 -15.26
C MET A 1 -42.48 -12.34 -16.04
N ARG A 2 -42.59 -11.11 -15.49
CA ARG A 2 -42.09 -9.88 -16.14
C ARG A 2 -41.78 -8.81 -15.08
N GLN A 3 -40.60 -8.86 -14.48
CA GLN A 3 -40.14 -7.75 -13.61
C GLN A 3 -38.62 -7.54 -13.60
N ILE A 4 -37.85 -8.28 -14.42
CA ILE A 4 -36.39 -8.12 -14.52
C ILE A 4 -36.01 -7.08 -15.60
N ALA A 5 -36.98 -6.56 -16.37
CA ALA A 5 -36.74 -5.65 -17.49
C ALA A 5 -36.80 -4.14 -17.15
N SER A 6 -37.09 -3.73 -15.91
CA SER A 6 -37.50 -2.34 -15.61
C SER A 6 -36.48 -1.46 -14.88
N GLU A 7 -35.28 -1.96 -14.57
CA GLU A 7 -34.27 -1.14 -13.86
C GLU A 7 -32.93 -1.13 -14.59
N PRO A 8 -32.84 -0.43 -15.74
CA PRO A 8 -31.59 -0.32 -16.52
C PRO A 8 -30.44 0.25 -15.68
N TRP A 9 -30.76 1.07 -14.66
CA TRP A 9 -29.79 1.61 -13.72
C TRP A 9 -29.13 0.54 -12.84
N LEU A 10 -29.82 -0.57 -12.50
CA LEU A 10 -29.20 -1.71 -11.80
C LEU A 10 -28.15 -2.39 -12.68
N GLY A 11 -28.45 -2.56 -13.97
CA GLY A 11 -27.49 -3.10 -14.94
C GLY A 11 -26.25 -2.22 -15.08
N VAL A 12 -26.44 -0.90 -15.18
CA VAL A 12 -25.35 0.09 -15.22
C VAL A 12 -24.56 0.08 -13.90
N LEU A 13 -25.23 0.08 -12.75
CA LEU A 13 -24.57 0.03 -11.44
C LEU A 13 -23.75 -1.24 -11.28
N LEU A 14 -24.29 -2.40 -11.66
CA LEU A 14 -23.57 -3.68 -11.63
C LEU A 14 -22.34 -3.63 -12.56
N ALA A 15 -22.50 -3.14 -13.79
CA ALA A 15 -21.39 -2.97 -14.73
C ALA A 15 -20.29 -2.06 -14.15
N LEU A 16 -20.66 -0.92 -13.55
CA LEU A 16 -19.72 0.00 -12.91
C LEU A 16 -18.98 -0.65 -11.73
N VAL A 17 -19.67 -1.44 -10.91
CA VAL A 17 -19.06 -2.19 -9.80
C VAL A 17 -18.07 -3.23 -10.32
N LEU A 18 -18.44 -3.98 -11.36
CA LEU A 18 -17.56 -4.98 -11.99
C LEU A 18 -16.34 -4.33 -12.64
N VAL A 19 -16.52 -3.22 -13.37
CA VAL A 19 -15.42 -2.44 -13.95
C VAL A 19 -14.51 -1.91 -12.86
N HIS A 20 -15.06 -1.32 -11.79
CA HIS A 20 -14.27 -0.84 -10.65
C HIS A 20 -13.47 -1.97 -10.00
N ALA A 21 -14.11 -3.12 -9.74
CA ALA A 21 -13.45 -4.29 -9.19
C ALA A 21 -12.32 -4.79 -10.12
N GLY A 22 -12.56 -4.82 -11.43
CA GLY A 22 -11.58 -5.17 -12.45
C GLY A 22 -10.37 -4.24 -12.45
N ILE A 23 -10.59 -2.92 -12.53
CA ILE A 23 -9.54 -1.88 -12.53
C ILE A 23 -8.62 -2.02 -11.31
N ARG A 24 -9.17 -2.36 -10.14
CA ARG A 24 -8.36 -2.57 -8.92
C ARG A 24 -7.44 -3.78 -8.97
N ARG A 25 -7.69 -4.74 -9.86
CA ARG A 25 -6.87 -5.95 -10.04
C ARG A 25 -5.81 -5.76 -11.14
N ILE A 26 -6.01 -4.84 -12.08
CA ILE A 26 -5.12 -4.58 -13.23
C ILE A 26 -3.67 -4.37 -12.81
N PRO A 27 -3.31 -3.50 -11.83
CA PRO A 27 -1.92 -3.31 -11.44
C PRO A 27 -1.23 -4.60 -11.05
N GLY A 28 -1.96 -5.49 -10.39
CA GLY A 28 -1.44 -6.77 -9.97
C GLY A 28 -1.17 -7.74 -11.13
N LEU A 29 -1.87 -7.59 -12.26
CA LEU A 29 -1.66 -8.38 -13.47
C LEU A 29 -0.52 -7.80 -14.31
N VAL A 30 -0.44 -6.47 -14.40
CA VAL A 30 0.57 -5.73 -15.18
C VAL A 30 1.95 -5.80 -14.51
N HIS A 31 2.00 -5.64 -13.18
CA HIS A 31 3.23 -5.82 -12.41
C HIS A 31 3.41 -7.33 -12.20
N GLY A 32 3.91 -8.00 -13.24
CA GLY A 32 4.16 -9.44 -13.27
C GLY A 32 5.01 -9.93 -12.09
N ARG A 33 5.08 -11.25 -11.93
CA ARG A 33 5.82 -11.90 -10.83
C ARG A 33 7.33 -11.64 -10.96
N ARG A 34 7.78 -10.47 -10.51
CA ARG A 34 9.19 -10.17 -10.28
C ARG A 34 9.72 -11.07 -9.17
N HIS A 35 11.05 -11.26 -9.17
CA HIS A 35 11.75 -11.95 -8.09
C HIS A 35 11.32 -11.37 -6.74
N ARG A 36 10.87 -12.25 -5.83
CA ARG A 36 10.46 -11.85 -4.49
C ARG A 36 11.71 -11.61 -3.66
N ASP A 37 11.70 -10.58 -2.84
CA ASP A 37 12.74 -10.38 -1.84
C ASP A 37 12.83 -11.67 -0.97
N PRO A 38 14.00 -12.28 -0.76
CA PRO A 38 14.11 -13.46 0.10
C PRO A 38 13.59 -13.19 1.52
N GLN A 39 13.73 -11.95 2.00
CA GLN A 39 13.19 -11.54 3.28
C GLN A 39 11.77 -11.00 3.11
N ARG A 40 10.79 -11.69 3.69
CA ARG A 40 9.39 -11.21 3.73
C ARG A 40 9.13 -10.29 4.92
N CYS A 41 9.66 -10.62 6.08
CA CYS A 41 9.35 -9.93 7.33
C CYS A 41 10.34 -8.77 7.57
N PHE A 42 9.82 -7.60 7.91
CA PHE A 42 10.63 -6.53 8.46
C PHE A 42 11.30 -6.97 9.77
N MET A 43 12.54 -6.58 9.99
CA MET A 43 13.20 -6.78 11.29
C MET A 43 12.54 -5.91 12.35
N ARG A 44 12.74 -6.23 13.64
CA ARG A 44 12.15 -5.43 14.75
C ARG A 44 12.60 -3.96 14.69
N ALA A 45 13.86 -3.72 14.33
CA ALA A 45 14.40 -2.37 14.14
C ALA A 45 13.66 -1.63 13.01
N ASP A 46 13.52 -2.24 11.83
CA ASP A 46 12.80 -1.66 10.69
C ASP A 46 11.34 -1.33 11.05
N LYS A 47 10.66 -2.24 11.75
CA LYS A 47 9.27 -2.02 12.18
C LYS A 47 9.15 -0.78 13.06
N ARG A 48 10.07 -0.60 14.00
CA ARG A 48 10.12 0.58 14.87
C ARG A 48 10.33 1.85 14.05
N VAL A 49 11.30 1.87 13.13
CA VAL A 49 11.55 3.03 12.26
C VAL A 49 10.33 3.35 11.38
N ILE A 50 9.64 2.35 10.83
CA ILE A 50 8.41 2.56 10.04
C ILE A 50 7.33 3.23 10.89
N LEU A 51 7.11 2.77 12.12
CA LEU A 51 6.12 3.35 13.03
C LEU A 51 6.50 4.77 13.48
N GLU A 52 7.78 5.01 13.77
CA GLU A 52 8.31 6.32 14.14
C GLU A 52 8.20 7.34 13.00
N ARG A 53 8.59 6.97 11.77
CA ARG A 53 8.42 7.83 10.58
C ARG A 53 6.95 8.20 10.36
N ALA A 54 6.05 7.27 10.65
CA ALA A 54 4.62 7.51 10.57
C ALA A 54 4.06 8.32 11.77
N GLY A 55 4.85 8.66 12.78
CA GLY A 55 4.38 9.33 14.00
C GLY A 55 3.37 8.48 14.78
N HIS A 56 3.58 7.15 14.82
CA HIS A 56 2.72 6.18 15.51
C HIS A 56 1.23 6.32 15.17
N ARG A 57 0.93 6.58 13.89
CA ARG A 57 -0.44 6.71 13.39
C ARG A 57 -0.62 5.97 12.08
N CYS A 58 -1.81 5.44 11.85
CA CYS A 58 -2.14 4.77 10.59
C CYS A 58 -2.00 5.72 9.38
N GLU A 59 -1.26 5.34 8.35
CA GLU A 59 -1.02 6.14 7.12
C GLU A 59 -2.18 6.08 6.12
N HIS A 60 -3.20 5.27 6.40
CA HIS A 60 -4.37 5.21 5.54
C HIS A 60 -5.13 6.54 5.55
N HIS A 61 -5.53 7.02 4.37
CA HIS A 61 -6.34 8.22 4.20
C HIS A 61 -7.64 7.90 3.48
N SER A 62 -8.74 8.49 3.95
CA SER A 62 -10.05 8.31 3.34
C SER A 62 -10.11 8.96 1.94
N VAL A 63 -11.14 8.60 1.17
CA VAL A 63 -11.40 9.20 -0.15
C VAL A 63 -11.73 10.69 -0.01
N LEU A 64 -12.48 11.06 1.03
CA LEU A 64 -12.88 12.44 1.35
C LEU A 64 -11.76 13.23 2.06
N GLY A 65 -10.56 12.65 2.19
CA GLY A 65 -9.44 13.25 2.90
C GLY A 65 -9.34 12.81 4.36
N GLY A 66 -8.31 13.32 5.05
CA GLY A 66 -8.03 12.96 6.44
C GLY A 66 -7.31 11.63 6.62
N ARG A 67 -6.30 11.65 7.49
CA ARG A 67 -5.54 10.47 7.91
C ARG A 67 -6.31 9.71 8.99
N CYS A 68 -6.33 8.39 8.92
CA CYS A 68 -6.91 7.53 9.95
C CYS A 68 -6.35 7.90 11.33
N ARG A 69 -7.22 8.02 12.34
CA ARG A 69 -6.85 8.43 13.70
C ARG A 69 -6.32 7.28 14.57
N ALA A 70 -6.31 6.05 14.08
CA ALA A 70 -5.82 4.91 14.85
C ALA A 70 -4.32 5.04 15.13
N THR A 71 -3.97 4.92 16.41
CA THR A 71 -2.60 4.98 16.96
C THR A 71 -2.17 3.67 17.64
N GLU A 72 -3.13 2.77 17.89
CA GLU A 72 -2.92 1.49 18.56
C GLU A 72 -2.90 0.33 17.55
N ASP A 73 -2.30 -0.79 17.97
CA ASP A 73 -2.17 -2.05 17.20
C ASP A 73 -1.67 -1.86 15.76
N LEU A 74 -0.78 -0.88 15.57
CA LEU A 74 -0.23 -0.57 14.26
C LEU A 74 0.72 -1.66 13.80
N GLN A 75 0.60 -1.99 12.52
CA GLN A 75 1.38 -3.01 11.84
C GLN A 75 2.22 -2.36 10.76
N ALA A 76 3.49 -2.75 10.69
CA ALA A 76 4.36 -2.39 9.57
C ALA A 76 4.04 -3.30 8.38
N ASP A 77 3.55 -2.71 7.30
CA ASP A 77 3.14 -3.40 6.07
C ASP A 77 3.88 -2.81 4.86
N HIS A 78 3.98 -3.58 3.77
CA HIS A 78 4.61 -3.10 2.54
C HIS A 78 3.63 -2.26 1.71
N VAL A 79 4.01 -1.05 1.32
CA VAL A 79 3.25 -0.22 0.37
C VAL A 79 3.09 -0.95 -0.96
N HIS A 80 4.20 -1.40 -1.57
CA HIS A 80 4.18 -2.35 -2.67
C HIS A 80 4.32 -3.77 -2.10
N PRO A 81 3.32 -4.64 -2.24
CA PRO A 81 3.28 -5.92 -1.51
C PRO A 81 4.42 -6.86 -1.91
N HIS A 82 5.04 -7.50 -0.92
CA HIS A 82 6.10 -8.50 -1.10
C HIS A 82 5.73 -9.60 -2.10
N SER A 83 4.49 -10.11 -2.01
CA SER A 83 3.97 -11.15 -2.92
C SER A 83 3.91 -10.74 -4.40
N ARG A 84 4.12 -9.45 -4.70
CA ARG A 84 4.17 -8.86 -6.05
C ARG A 84 5.53 -8.23 -6.34
N GLY A 85 6.60 -8.69 -5.68
CA GLY A 85 7.98 -8.23 -5.90
C GLY A 85 8.33 -6.93 -5.18
N GLY A 86 7.65 -6.66 -4.06
CA GLY A 86 7.99 -5.56 -3.16
C GLY A 86 9.24 -5.87 -2.34
N VAL A 87 10.14 -4.90 -2.22
CA VAL A 87 11.35 -5.02 -1.40
C VAL A 87 11.02 -4.85 0.09
N THR A 88 11.70 -5.59 0.97
CA THR A 88 11.56 -5.43 2.42
C THR A 88 12.59 -4.41 2.92
N ARG A 89 12.28 -3.13 2.69
CA ARG A 89 13.04 -1.98 3.18
C ARG A 89 12.11 -0.97 3.83
N VAL A 90 12.63 -0.17 4.76
CA VAL A 90 11.86 0.84 5.51
C VAL A 90 11.15 1.81 4.55
N GLU A 91 11.75 2.15 3.41
CA GLU A 91 11.17 3.05 2.40
C GLU A 91 9.93 2.46 1.70
N ASN A 92 9.83 1.12 1.63
CA ASN A 92 8.61 0.44 1.18
C ASN A 92 7.63 0.17 2.33
N GLY A 93 8.01 0.47 3.58
CA GLY A 93 7.19 0.25 4.75
C GLY A 93 6.13 1.33 4.93
N GLN A 94 5.01 0.97 5.54
CA GLN A 94 3.99 1.88 6.05
C GLN A 94 3.37 1.35 7.34
N ALA A 95 2.90 2.25 8.20
CA ALA A 95 2.14 1.94 9.40
C ALA A 95 0.63 1.86 9.10
N LEU A 96 0.01 0.71 9.34
CA LEU A 96 -1.43 0.51 9.16
C LEU A 96 -2.07 -0.12 10.39
N CYS A 97 -3.27 0.33 10.75
CA CYS A 97 -4.10 -0.39 11.72
C CYS A 97 -4.66 -1.70 11.12
N PRO A 98 -5.09 -2.67 11.95
CA PRO A 98 -5.49 -3.99 11.46
C PRO A 98 -6.59 -3.93 10.40
N ARG A 99 -7.58 -3.05 10.59
CA ARG A 99 -8.67 -2.80 9.63
C ARG A 99 -8.17 -2.38 8.25
N HIS A 100 -7.25 -1.41 8.20
CA HIS A 100 -6.77 -0.87 6.94
C HIS A 100 -5.72 -1.77 6.28
N ASN A 101 -4.92 -2.47 7.08
CA ASN A 101 -4.02 -3.50 6.58
C ASN A 101 -4.80 -4.63 5.88
N GLY A 102 -5.83 -5.17 6.55
CA GLY A 102 -6.71 -6.19 5.98
C GLY A 102 -7.41 -5.75 4.69
N ARG A 103 -7.91 -4.50 4.65
CA ARG A 103 -8.55 -3.95 3.44
C ARG A 103 -7.56 -3.71 2.30
N LYS A 104 -6.29 -3.35 2.59
CA LYS A 104 -5.27 -3.19 1.56
C LYS A 104 -4.92 -4.54 0.93
N ALA A 105 -4.74 -5.57 1.76
CA ALA A 105 -4.31 -6.90 1.33
C ALA A 105 -3.08 -6.83 0.39
N ALA A 106 -3.06 -7.65 -0.67
CA ALA A 106 -2.01 -7.67 -1.68
C ALA A 106 -2.26 -6.71 -2.86
N ARG A 107 -2.98 -5.61 -2.65
CA ARG A 107 -3.24 -4.61 -3.70
C ARG A 107 -1.95 -3.87 -4.05
N VAL A 108 -1.56 -3.92 -5.33
CA VAL A 108 -0.46 -3.12 -5.86
C VAL A 108 -0.96 -1.69 -6.09
N PRO A 109 -0.32 -0.67 -5.50
CA PRO A 109 -0.69 0.72 -5.74
C PRO A 109 -0.27 1.17 -7.15
N TRP A 110 -1.04 2.09 -7.72
CA TRP A 110 -0.64 2.80 -8.93
C TRP A 110 0.43 3.86 -8.64
N THR A 111 1.18 4.30 -9.67
CA THR A 111 2.19 5.37 -9.54
C THR A 111 1.59 6.68 -8.99
N TRP A 112 0.37 7.02 -9.36
CA TRP A 112 -0.30 8.20 -8.82
C TRP A 112 -0.71 8.05 -7.35
N GLU A 113 -1.01 6.82 -6.89
CA GLU A 113 -1.28 6.54 -5.47
C GLU A 113 0.00 6.69 -4.64
N LEU A 114 1.13 6.23 -5.17
CA LEU A 114 2.45 6.40 -4.55
C LEU A 114 2.80 7.89 -4.42
N ARG A 115 2.75 8.65 -5.52
CA ARG A 115 3.00 10.10 -5.48
C ARG A 115 2.08 10.85 -4.51
N ARG A 116 0.83 10.40 -4.39
CA ARG A 116 -0.12 10.94 -3.40
C ARG A 116 0.26 10.58 -1.97
N LEU A 117 0.74 9.37 -1.73
CA LEU A 117 1.23 8.94 -0.42
C LEU A 117 2.50 9.71 -0.02
N GLU A 118 3.45 9.86 -0.94
CA GLU A 118 4.70 10.61 -0.75
C GLU A 118 4.40 12.06 -0.32
N ARG A 119 3.57 12.78 -1.08
CA ARG A 119 3.13 14.14 -0.71
C ARG A 119 2.43 14.22 0.65
N ARG A 120 1.69 13.17 1.04
CA ARG A 120 1.05 13.13 2.36
C ARG A 120 2.07 12.94 3.47
N ARG A 121 3.08 12.11 3.24
CA ARG A 121 4.18 11.85 4.19
C ARG A 121 4.98 13.10 4.48
N GLU A 122 5.18 13.98 3.50
CA GLU A 122 5.84 15.28 3.71
C GLU A 122 5.23 16.09 4.87
N ALA A 123 3.93 15.93 5.15
CA ALA A 123 3.25 16.65 6.22
C ALA A 123 3.45 16.05 7.63
N TYR A 124 3.96 14.82 7.76
CA TYR A 124 4.07 14.15 9.07
C TYR A 124 5.30 13.28 9.26
N PHE A 125 6.14 13.11 8.25
CA PHE A 125 7.45 12.48 8.41
C PHE A 125 8.40 13.45 9.13
N PRO A 126 9.36 12.93 9.92
CA PRO A 126 10.42 13.76 10.49
C PRO A 126 11.21 14.50 9.41
N SER A 127 11.65 15.72 9.73
CA SER A 127 12.44 16.54 8.80
C SER A 127 13.71 15.81 8.35
N GLY A 128 14.06 15.95 7.06
CA GLY A 128 15.22 15.30 6.46
C GLY A 128 15.05 13.83 6.09
N ILE A 129 13.91 13.20 6.43
CA ILE A 129 13.62 11.81 6.04
C ILE A 129 12.88 11.79 4.69
N PRO A 130 13.38 11.05 3.67
CA PRO A 130 12.69 10.94 2.39
C PRO A 130 11.31 10.29 2.53
N ALA A 131 10.31 10.94 1.94
CA ALA A 131 8.93 10.43 1.86
C ALA A 131 8.72 9.38 0.75
N ALA A 132 9.70 9.27 -0.17
CA ALA A 132 9.64 8.45 -1.38
C ALA A 132 9.45 6.96 -1.08
N VAL A 133 8.61 6.28 -1.88
CA VAL A 133 8.36 4.84 -1.74
C VAL A 133 9.25 4.05 -2.69
N VAL A 134 10.09 3.18 -2.14
CA VAL A 134 10.93 2.27 -2.93
C VAL A 134 10.15 0.97 -3.21
N ARG A 135 9.71 0.75 -4.44
CA ARG A 135 8.92 -0.45 -4.81
C ARG A 135 9.77 -1.71 -4.95
N HIS A 136 10.98 -1.56 -5.50
CA HIS A 136 11.86 -2.65 -5.90
C HIS A 136 13.25 -2.40 -5.34
N GLY A 137 13.99 -3.47 -5.05
CA GLY A 137 15.41 -3.35 -4.74
C GLY A 137 16.15 -2.75 -5.93
N PHE A 138 17.20 -1.98 -5.66
CA PHE A 138 18.15 -1.62 -6.71
C PHE A 138 18.74 -2.91 -7.29
N PRO A 139 18.82 -3.07 -8.62
CA PRO A 139 19.59 -4.16 -9.20
C PRO A 139 21.02 -4.07 -8.65
N GLY A 140 21.47 -5.09 -7.90
CA GLY A 140 22.86 -5.22 -7.47
C GLY A 140 23.20 -4.92 -6.00
N VAL A 141 22.24 -4.55 -5.14
CA VAL A 141 22.52 -4.39 -3.69
C VAL A 141 21.76 -5.43 -2.88
N SER A 142 22.43 -6.54 -2.58
CA SER A 142 21.95 -7.55 -1.62
C SER A 142 21.92 -6.96 -0.21
N PRO A 143 20.88 -7.25 0.61
CA PRO A 143 20.74 -6.66 1.96
C PRO A 143 21.66 -7.30 3.01
N GLY A 144 22.89 -7.69 2.64
CA GLY A 144 23.84 -8.39 3.51
C GLY A 144 25.24 -7.78 3.55
N ALA A 145 25.52 -6.72 2.80
CA ALA A 145 26.78 -6.00 2.90
C ALA A 145 26.68 -4.94 4.00
N VAL A 146 26.94 -5.36 5.24
CA VAL A 146 27.36 -4.46 6.32
C VAL A 146 28.91 -4.53 6.33
N PRO A 147 29.64 -3.39 6.38
CA PRO A 147 31.10 -3.43 6.57
C PRO A 147 31.49 -4.04 7.93
#